data_AF-A0AAD8IVT7-F1
#
_entry.id   AF-A0AAD8IVT7-F1
#
_cell.length_a   1.000
_cell.length_b   1.000
_cell.length_c   1.000
_cell.angle_alpha   90.00
_cell.angle_beta   90.00
_cell.angle_gamma   90.00
#
_symmetry.space_group_name_H-M   'P 1'
#
loop_
_entity.id
_entity.type
_entity.pdbx_description
1 polymer ?
#
loop_
_entity_poly.entity_id
_entity_poly.type
_entity_poly.pdbx_seq_one_letter_code
_entity_poly.pdbx_strand_id
1 'polypeptide(L)'
;MTPNMKDNDEQDKKDVIRLERESVIPVLKPRLIMTLANLIKHGADRTDFLKLCKRIEYTVRAWYMLQFEDLMQLYSLFDPDNGAHQLEQQSLSLEEIEVLEQNFLGYLFQVMDKSNFKVTSDEEISIAHAGQYLLNLPIAVDESKLDKKIFARYFAEHPQEHLPDFVDKYIIFRRGNGIDKTTDFFYMEKVDMIIGRIWGWFMRLTRLDRLRKSPIHHKKPRHKEPPKEDDDEDELQVEEERADYVERIRLENMEISLSNLVNKITIQEPTFDKIIVVYRPASTQSKTERGIYVKHFKQIPMADMEIVLPEKKNPSLTPMDWVSFLGSAIVGLVAVVGSLEMPKADLWVIFAILSTVIGYCAKIYLTFQANMTAYQNLITKSMYDKQLDSGRGTLLHLCDDVVQQEVKEVIISYFILMEQGKATLEDLDMRCEGLIKEEFGVSCNFDVDDAVIKLEKLGIVSRDTIGRFYCVSLKRANDIIGMTTEELVIKAKLGSDAS
;
A
#
# COMPACT_ATOMS: atom_id res chain seq x y z
N MET A 1 11.47 33.48 23.39
CA MET A 1 10.60 34.14 22.40
C MET A 1 9.48 33.16 22.14
N THR A 2 8.33 33.36 22.77
CA THR A 2 7.17 32.48 22.67
C THR A 2 6.66 32.47 21.22
N PRO A 3 6.48 31.31 20.57
CA PRO A 3 5.82 31.25 19.27
C PRO A 3 4.39 31.78 19.41
N ASN A 4 3.97 32.52 18.39
CA ASN A 4 2.75 33.30 18.39
C ASN A 4 1.53 32.36 18.39
N MET A 5 0.64 32.51 19.37
CA MET A 5 -0.61 31.74 19.53
C MET A 5 -1.64 31.96 18.39
N LYS A 6 -1.24 32.64 17.31
CA LYS A 6 -2.03 32.87 16.09
C LYS A 6 -1.75 31.86 14.97
N ASP A 7 -0.64 31.13 15.01
CA ASP A 7 -0.33 30.12 13.97
C ASP A 7 -1.12 28.80 14.19
N ASN A 8 -1.60 28.54 15.41
CA ASN A 8 -2.41 27.35 15.72
C ASN A 8 -3.83 27.38 15.13
N ASP A 9 -4.40 28.56 14.86
CA ASP A 9 -5.77 28.69 14.29
C ASP A 9 -5.79 28.46 12.76
N GLU A 10 -4.64 28.54 12.07
CA GLU A 10 -4.54 28.22 10.63
C GLU A 10 -4.25 26.73 10.37
N GLN A 11 -3.57 26.03 11.29
CA GLN A 11 -3.37 24.58 11.19
C GLN A 11 -4.69 23.80 11.31
N ASP A 12 -5.66 24.29 12.08
CA ASP A 12 -6.96 23.64 12.31
C ASP A 12 -7.89 23.64 11.07
N LYS A 13 -7.51 24.37 10.00
CA LYS A 13 -8.24 24.40 8.71
C LYS A 13 -7.71 23.40 7.67
N LYS A 14 -6.48 22.89 7.83
CA LYS A 14 -5.84 22.03 6.84
C LYS A 14 -6.01 20.56 7.21
N ASP A 15 -6.47 19.75 6.26
CA ASP A 15 -6.62 18.30 6.45
C ASP A 15 -5.24 17.64 6.32
N VAL A 16 -4.51 17.50 7.44
CA VAL A 16 -3.14 16.97 7.47
C VAL A 16 -3.14 15.56 8.05
N ILE A 17 -2.41 14.65 7.40
CA ILE A 17 -2.17 13.29 7.91
C ILE A 17 -0.73 13.17 8.42
N ARG A 18 -0.57 12.52 9.57
CA ARG A 18 0.71 12.03 10.09
C ARG A 18 1.09 10.75 9.36
N LEU A 19 2.31 10.72 8.81
CA LEU A 19 2.92 9.56 8.18
C LEU A 19 4.17 9.20 8.97
N GLU A 20 4.27 7.95 9.40
CA GLU A 20 5.52 7.43 9.98
C GLU A 20 6.61 7.40 8.91
N ARG A 21 7.84 7.77 9.30
CA ARG A 21 9.01 7.49 8.45
C ARG A 21 9.23 6.01 8.34
N GLU A 22 9.44 5.56 7.12
CA GLU A 22 9.65 4.15 6.87
C GLU A 22 11.11 3.76 6.98
N SER A 23 11.33 2.49 7.33
CA SER A 23 12.64 1.85 7.33
C SER A 23 13.07 1.44 5.92
N VAL A 24 12.99 2.35 4.95
CA VAL A 24 13.33 2.05 3.55
C VAL A 24 14.31 3.09 3.05
N ILE A 25 15.40 2.66 2.42
CA ILE A 25 16.37 3.58 1.81
C ILE A 25 15.97 3.79 0.34
N PRO A 26 15.32 4.91 -0.07
CA PRO A 26 14.87 5.16 -1.45
C PRO A 26 16.02 5.59 -2.39
N VAL A 27 17.27 5.32 -2.03
CA VAL A 27 18.45 5.64 -2.84
C VAL A 27 18.84 4.45 -3.70
N LEU A 28 19.10 4.70 -4.99
CA LEU A 28 19.64 3.68 -5.90
C LEU A 28 21.01 3.19 -5.40
N LYS A 29 21.16 1.88 -5.25
CA LYS A 29 22.40 1.25 -4.74
C LYS A 29 23.68 1.71 -5.47
N PRO A 30 23.74 1.81 -6.81
CA PRO A 30 24.94 2.32 -7.49
C PRO A 30 25.28 3.77 -7.13
N ARG A 31 24.26 4.63 -6.96
CA ARG A 31 24.44 6.02 -6.53
C ARG A 31 24.95 6.06 -5.09
N LEU A 32 24.39 5.24 -4.22
CA LEU A 32 24.82 5.10 -2.82
C LEU A 32 26.30 4.70 -2.76
N ILE A 33 26.67 3.57 -3.36
CA ILE A 33 28.04 3.05 -3.33
C ILE A 33 29.04 4.06 -3.90
N MET A 34 28.72 4.70 -5.03
CA MET A 34 29.63 5.66 -5.66
C MET A 34 29.80 6.93 -4.82
N THR A 35 28.73 7.41 -4.19
CA THR A 35 28.79 8.60 -3.33
C THR A 35 29.66 8.32 -2.10
N LEU A 36 29.43 7.21 -1.40
CA LEU A 36 30.25 6.78 -0.27
C LEU A 36 31.72 6.57 -0.68
N ALA A 37 31.97 5.95 -1.83
CA ALA A 37 33.33 5.75 -2.34
C ALA A 37 34.05 7.08 -2.66
N ASN A 38 33.33 8.15 -3.00
CA ASN A 38 33.91 9.47 -3.26
C ASN A 38 34.26 10.23 -1.96
N LEU A 39 33.63 9.88 -0.83
CA LEU A 39 33.95 10.46 0.48
C LEU A 39 35.29 9.94 1.03
N ILE A 40 35.75 8.77 0.55
CA ILE A 40 37.02 8.16 0.96
C ILE A 40 38.20 8.91 0.33
N LYS A 41 39.08 9.47 1.17
CA LYS A 41 40.22 10.32 0.76
C LYS A 41 41.29 9.58 -0.03
N HIS A 42 41.60 8.33 0.34
CA HIS A 42 42.69 7.57 -0.25
C HIS A 42 42.20 6.65 -1.38
N GLY A 43 42.81 6.76 -2.57
CA GLY A 43 42.39 5.99 -3.75
C GLY A 43 42.53 4.46 -3.60
N ALA A 44 43.49 3.99 -2.80
CA ALA A 44 43.64 2.57 -2.49
C ALA A 44 42.44 2.06 -1.67
N ASP A 45 42.06 2.80 -0.62
CA ASP A 45 40.92 2.47 0.23
C ASP A 45 39.60 2.56 -0.55
N ARG A 46 39.47 3.50 -1.48
CA ARG A 46 38.32 3.57 -2.40
C ARG A 46 38.18 2.28 -3.22
N THR A 47 39.29 1.76 -3.74
CA THR A 47 39.27 0.51 -4.54
C THR A 47 38.89 -0.69 -3.68
N ASP A 48 39.47 -0.79 -2.48
CA ASP A 48 39.15 -1.85 -1.52
C ASP A 48 37.70 -1.77 -1.01
N PHE A 49 37.15 -0.57 -0.84
CA PHE A 49 35.75 -0.36 -0.48
C PHE A 49 34.78 -0.78 -1.58
N LEU A 50 35.03 -0.40 -2.85
CA LEU A 50 34.20 -0.84 -3.98
C LEU A 50 34.21 -2.36 -4.13
N LYS A 51 35.37 -2.98 -3.92
CA LYS A 51 35.52 -4.42 -3.90
C LYS A 51 34.73 -5.05 -2.74
N LEU A 52 34.82 -4.47 -1.55
CA LEU A 52 34.08 -4.92 -0.38
C LEU A 52 32.56 -4.85 -0.61
N CYS A 53 32.06 -3.75 -1.17
CA CYS A 53 30.64 -3.58 -1.49
C CYS A 53 30.11 -4.69 -2.40
N LYS A 54 30.87 -5.06 -3.45
CA LYS A 54 30.50 -6.18 -4.33
C LYS A 54 30.49 -7.51 -3.58
N ARG A 55 31.51 -7.76 -2.75
CA ARG A 55 31.61 -9.00 -1.98
C ARG A 55 30.48 -9.15 -0.97
N ILE A 56 30.14 -8.07 -0.27
CA ILE A 56 28.97 -7.99 0.60
C ILE A 56 27.71 -8.31 -0.21
N GLU A 57 27.50 -7.63 -1.34
CA GLU A 57 26.32 -7.84 -2.19
C GLU A 57 26.13 -9.31 -2.57
N TYR A 58 27.17 -9.96 -3.10
CA TYR A 58 27.05 -11.35 -3.54
C TYR A 58 26.93 -12.34 -2.39
N THR A 59 27.55 -12.06 -1.24
CA THR A 59 27.44 -12.93 -0.06
C THR A 59 26.05 -12.84 0.56
N VAL A 60 25.55 -11.61 0.77
CA VAL A 60 24.19 -11.37 1.28
C VAL A 60 23.15 -11.94 0.31
N ARG A 61 23.29 -11.70 -1.00
CA ARG A 61 22.41 -12.31 -2.01
C ARG A 61 22.37 -13.83 -1.90
N ALA A 62 23.51 -14.49 -1.71
CA ALA A 62 23.56 -15.94 -1.59
C ALA A 62 22.83 -16.45 -0.33
N TRP A 63 22.91 -15.74 0.80
CA TRP A 63 22.17 -16.09 2.02
C TRP A 63 20.66 -16.08 1.81
N TYR A 64 20.14 -15.01 1.19
CA TYR A 64 18.72 -14.87 0.93
C TYR A 64 18.23 -15.77 -0.20
N MET A 65 19.05 -16.05 -1.21
CA MET A 65 18.68 -16.93 -2.33
C MET A 65 18.25 -18.32 -1.85
N LEU A 66 18.93 -18.89 -0.85
CA LEU A 66 18.55 -20.19 -0.28
C LEU A 66 17.15 -20.14 0.35
N GLN A 67 16.83 -19.07 1.09
CA GLN A 67 15.51 -18.89 1.69
C GLN A 67 14.41 -18.65 0.65
N PHE A 68 14.75 -17.93 -0.42
CA PHE A 68 13.80 -17.62 -1.49
C PHE A 68 13.51 -18.82 -2.38
N GLU A 69 14.45 -19.75 -2.58
CA GLU A 69 14.17 -20.99 -3.30
C GLU A 69 13.06 -21.79 -2.62
N ASP A 70 13.10 -21.91 -1.29
CA ASP A 70 12.06 -22.60 -0.51
C ASP A 70 10.69 -21.90 -0.64
N LEU A 71 10.65 -20.57 -0.49
CA LEU A 71 9.42 -19.78 -0.69
C LEU A 71 8.82 -20.00 -2.07
N MET A 72 9.66 -19.98 -3.11
CA MET A 72 9.23 -20.10 -4.51
C MET A 72 8.78 -21.51 -4.86
N GLN A 73 9.36 -22.53 -4.23
CA GLN A 73 8.94 -23.91 -4.37
C GLN A 73 7.61 -24.16 -3.66
N LEU A 74 7.44 -23.63 -2.44
CA LEU A 74 6.16 -23.72 -1.73
C LEU A 74 5.05 -22.99 -2.48
N TYR A 75 5.31 -21.78 -2.97
CA TYR A 75 4.32 -21.02 -3.74
C TYR A 75 3.87 -21.75 -5.01
N SER A 76 4.73 -22.55 -5.66
CA SER A 76 4.34 -23.25 -6.89
C SER A 76 3.17 -24.23 -6.67
N LEU A 77 3.06 -24.80 -5.46
CA LEU A 77 1.96 -25.67 -5.05
C LEU A 77 0.64 -24.92 -4.86
N PHE A 78 0.72 -23.63 -4.53
CA PHE A 78 -0.42 -22.76 -4.25
C PHE A 78 -0.63 -21.70 -5.32
N ASP A 79 0.06 -21.81 -6.46
CA ASP A 79 -0.11 -20.92 -7.59
C ASP A 79 -1.55 -21.06 -8.13
N PRO A 80 -2.30 -19.97 -8.33
CA PRO A 80 -3.70 -20.06 -8.76
C PRO A 80 -3.92 -20.77 -10.09
N ASP A 81 -2.94 -20.74 -11.00
CA ASP A 81 -3.08 -21.29 -12.34
C ASP A 81 -2.71 -22.79 -12.36
N ASN A 82 -1.59 -23.16 -11.73
CA ASN A 82 -1.02 -24.51 -11.86
C ASN A 82 -0.95 -25.32 -10.55
N GLY A 83 -1.19 -24.69 -9.39
CA GLY A 83 -0.94 -25.30 -8.08
C GLY A 83 -1.78 -26.55 -7.82
N ALA A 84 -3.06 -26.54 -8.20
CA ALA A 84 -3.96 -27.68 -8.03
C ALA A 84 -3.41 -28.96 -8.70
N HIS A 85 -2.90 -28.83 -9.93
CA HIS A 85 -2.30 -29.94 -10.66
C HIS A 85 -0.99 -30.41 -10.03
N GLN A 86 -0.17 -29.49 -9.49
CA GLN A 86 1.06 -29.87 -8.78
C GLN A 86 0.76 -30.65 -7.48
N LEU A 87 -0.26 -30.25 -6.74
CA LEU A 87 -0.71 -30.96 -5.54
C LEU A 87 -1.22 -32.38 -5.88
N GLU A 88 -1.99 -32.52 -6.96
CA GLU A 88 -2.45 -33.82 -7.46
C GLU A 88 -1.28 -34.75 -7.84
N GLN A 89 -0.25 -34.19 -8.51
CA GLN A 89 0.94 -34.94 -8.88
C GLN A 89 1.74 -35.47 -7.69
N GLN A 90 1.80 -34.69 -6.60
CA GLN A 90 2.56 -35.07 -5.40
C GLN A 90 1.80 -36.04 -4.48
N SER A 91 0.50 -36.26 -4.71
CA SER A 91 -0.33 -37.20 -3.95
C SER A 91 -0.26 -36.99 -2.42
N LEU A 92 -0.21 -35.72 -2.00
CA LEU A 92 -0.12 -35.32 -0.60
C LEU A 92 -1.47 -35.50 0.12
N SER A 93 -1.41 -35.79 1.41
CA SER A 93 -2.58 -35.79 2.29
C SER A 93 -3.05 -34.37 2.59
N LEU A 94 -4.31 -34.21 3.02
CA LEU A 94 -4.87 -32.89 3.36
C LEU A 94 -4.11 -32.21 4.50
N GLU A 95 -3.64 -32.98 5.50
CA GLU A 95 -2.87 -32.44 6.62
C GLU A 95 -1.51 -31.91 6.17
N GLU A 96 -0.81 -32.65 5.29
CA GLU A 96 0.47 -32.21 4.72
C GLU A 96 0.31 -30.92 3.89
N ILE A 97 -0.75 -30.83 3.08
CA ILE A 97 -1.04 -29.62 2.30
C ILE A 97 -1.27 -28.43 3.24
N GLU A 98 -2.03 -28.61 4.32
CA GLU A 98 -2.28 -27.55 5.30
C GLU A 98 -1.00 -27.08 6.00
N VAL A 99 -0.07 -27.99 6.31
CA VAL A 99 1.25 -27.62 6.85
C VAL A 99 2.06 -26.82 5.83
N LEU A 100 2.06 -27.23 4.55
CA LEU A 100 2.75 -26.50 3.49
C LEU A 100 2.14 -25.11 3.25
N GLU A 101 0.81 -24.96 3.39
CA GLU A 101 0.13 -23.66 3.34
C GLU A 101 0.64 -22.74 4.46
N GLN A 102 0.73 -23.22 5.70
CA GLN A 102 1.22 -22.43 6.83
C GLN A 102 2.71 -22.09 6.67
N ASN A 103 3.53 -23.02 6.18
CA ASN A 103 4.94 -22.77 5.88
C ASN A 103 5.11 -21.69 4.82
N PHE A 104 4.32 -21.73 3.74
CA PHE A 104 4.34 -20.68 2.72
C PHE A 104 4.02 -19.31 3.32
N LEU A 105 2.97 -19.21 4.15
CA LEU A 105 2.64 -17.95 4.82
C LEU A 105 3.76 -17.50 5.76
N GLY A 106 4.35 -18.40 6.55
CA GLY A 106 5.47 -18.07 7.43
C GLY A 106 6.63 -17.43 6.68
N TYR A 107 7.06 -18.04 5.57
CA TYR A 107 8.10 -17.45 4.71
C TYR A 107 7.65 -16.15 4.05
N LEU A 108 6.40 -16.07 3.58
CA LEU A 108 5.88 -14.85 2.96
C LEU A 108 5.92 -13.67 3.94
N PHE A 109 5.43 -13.85 5.16
CA PHE A 109 5.46 -12.82 6.21
C PHE A 109 6.89 -12.44 6.58
N GLN A 110 7.80 -13.41 6.68
CA GLN A 110 9.22 -13.13 6.90
C GLN A 110 9.81 -12.27 5.77
N VAL A 111 9.48 -12.56 4.50
CA VAL A 111 9.94 -11.74 3.36
C VAL A 111 9.32 -10.35 3.36
N MET A 112 8.05 -10.22 3.77
CA MET A 112 7.39 -8.91 3.91
C MET A 112 8.06 -8.06 4.99
N ASP A 113 8.32 -8.65 6.15
CA ASP A 113 8.99 -8.01 7.28
C ASP A 113 10.41 -7.55 6.90
N LYS A 114 11.23 -8.43 6.32
CA LYS A 114 12.57 -8.11 5.79
C LYS A 114 12.57 -7.12 4.62
N SER A 115 11.43 -6.93 3.97
CA SER A 115 11.25 -5.91 2.93
C SER A 115 10.72 -4.59 3.49
N ASN A 116 10.52 -4.48 4.80
CA ASN A 116 9.92 -3.32 5.47
C ASN A 116 8.48 -3.03 5.00
N PHE A 117 7.72 -4.08 4.69
CA PHE A 117 6.27 -3.96 4.52
C PHE A 117 5.57 -4.11 5.87
N LYS A 118 4.57 -3.26 6.11
CA LYS A 118 3.66 -3.38 7.25
C LYS A 118 2.28 -3.87 6.81
N VAL A 119 1.59 -4.62 7.66
CA VAL A 119 0.16 -4.90 7.45
C VAL A 119 -0.61 -3.60 7.67
N THR A 120 -1.60 -3.34 6.84
CA THR A 120 -2.40 -2.12 6.93
C THR A 120 -3.28 -2.15 8.18
N SER A 121 -3.33 -1.04 8.92
CA SER A 121 -4.14 -0.88 10.13
C SER A 121 -5.60 -0.51 9.82
N ASP A 122 -6.50 -0.72 10.80
CA ASP A 122 -7.88 -0.25 10.71
C ASP A 122 -7.97 1.29 10.58
N GLU A 123 -7.01 2.01 11.15
CA GLU A 123 -6.95 3.47 11.04
C GLU A 123 -6.67 3.90 9.60
N GLU A 124 -5.64 3.35 8.95
CA GLU A 124 -5.30 3.61 7.54
C GLU A 124 -6.48 3.28 6.60
N ILE A 125 -7.24 2.22 6.90
CA ILE A 125 -8.42 1.83 6.10
C ILE A 125 -9.62 2.72 6.36
N SER A 126 -9.81 3.17 7.61
CA SER A 126 -10.83 4.16 7.91
C SER A 126 -10.56 5.49 7.20
N ILE A 127 -9.28 5.87 7.07
CA ILE A 127 -8.82 7.03 6.31
C ILE A 127 -9.13 6.88 4.83
N ALA A 128 -8.97 5.67 4.29
CA ALA A 128 -9.32 5.34 2.91
C ALA A 128 -10.83 5.52 2.66
N HIS A 129 -11.68 4.96 3.53
CA HIS A 129 -13.13 5.07 3.39
C HIS A 129 -13.69 6.47 3.69
N ALA A 130 -12.96 7.30 4.44
CA ALA A 130 -13.40 8.64 4.81
C ALA A 130 -13.21 9.69 3.69
N GLY A 131 -12.65 9.33 2.53
CA GLY A 131 -12.33 10.30 1.49
C GLY A 131 -12.54 9.87 0.06
N GLN A 132 -12.98 10.80 -0.77
CA GLN A 132 -13.04 10.64 -2.22
C GLN A 132 -11.86 11.38 -2.85
N TYR A 133 -11.05 10.68 -3.66
CA TYR A 133 -9.94 11.28 -4.40
C TYR A 133 -10.20 11.26 -5.91
N LEU A 134 -9.83 10.18 -6.61
CA LEU A 134 -10.09 10.04 -8.05
C LEU A 134 -11.25 9.07 -8.32
N LEU A 135 -11.48 8.13 -7.41
CA LEU A 135 -12.53 7.15 -7.55
C LEU A 135 -13.61 7.41 -6.51
N ASN A 136 -14.84 7.60 -6.98
CA ASN A 136 -16.03 7.71 -6.14
C ASN A 136 -16.87 6.45 -6.30
N LEU A 137 -16.28 5.32 -5.96
CA LEU A 137 -16.90 4.03 -6.10
C LEU A 137 -17.22 3.53 -4.70
N PRO A 138 -18.45 3.09 -4.37
CA PRO A 138 -18.71 2.45 -3.09
C PRO A 138 -18.32 0.97 -3.21
N ILE A 139 -17.03 0.64 -3.15
CA ILE A 139 -16.57 -0.73 -3.36
C ILE A 139 -16.46 -1.44 -2.02
N ALA A 140 -17.44 -2.31 -1.74
CA ALA A 140 -17.33 -3.29 -0.68
C ALA A 140 -16.81 -4.62 -1.23
N VAL A 141 -15.96 -5.29 -0.45
CA VAL A 141 -15.53 -6.67 -0.73
C VAL A 141 -16.71 -7.62 -0.57
N ASP A 142 -16.85 -8.56 -1.51
CA ASP A 142 -17.76 -9.69 -1.36
C ASP A 142 -17.10 -10.78 -0.51
N GLU A 143 -17.22 -10.65 0.81
CA GLU A 143 -16.64 -11.61 1.75
C GLU A 143 -17.11 -13.06 1.56
N SER A 144 -18.26 -13.28 0.89
CA SER A 144 -18.76 -14.63 0.64
C SER A 144 -17.89 -15.41 -0.34
N LYS A 145 -17.09 -14.70 -1.14
CA LYS A 145 -16.20 -15.28 -2.15
C LYS A 145 -14.78 -15.49 -1.66
N LEU A 146 -14.49 -15.19 -0.39
CA LEU A 146 -13.16 -15.31 0.19
C LEU A 146 -13.10 -16.42 1.23
N ASP A 147 -11.97 -17.10 1.27
CA ASP A 147 -11.67 -18.07 2.31
C ASP A 147 -11.31 -17.35 3.62
N LYS A 148 -11.91 -17.81 4.73
CA LYS A 148 -11.69 -17.24 6.07
C LYS A 148 -10.84 -18.13 6.99
N LYS A 149 -10.42 -19.32 6.51
CA LYS A 149 -9.76 -20.35 7.33
C LYS A 149 -8.25 -20.23 7.32
N ILE A 150 -7.66 -19.94 6.15
CA ILE A 150 -6.21 -19.93 5.97
C ILE A 150 -5.52 -18.93 6.89
N PHE A 151 -5.95 -17.67 6.87
CA PHE A 151 -5.33 -16.63 7.69
C PHE A 151 -5.74 -16.75 9.15
N ALA A 152 -7.00 -17.11 9.44
CA ALA A 152 -7.44 -17.36 10.81
C ALA A 152 -6.59 -18.43 11.52
N ARG A 153 -6.23 -19.51 10.81
CA ARG A 153 -5.30 -20.52 11.35
C ARG A 153 -3.90 -19.94 11.55
N TYR A 154 -3.37 -19.23 10.56
CA TYR A 154 -2.03 -18.65 10.63
C TYR A 154 -1.86 -17.72 11.84
N PHE A 155 -2.79 -16.80 12.05
CA PHE A 155 -2.73 -15.85 13.17
C PHE A 155 -3.10 -16.48 14.53
N ALA A 156 -3.79 -17.61 14.54
CA ALA A 156 -3.96 -18.38 15.78
C ALA A 156 -2.63 -18.99 16.26
N GLU A 157 -1.75 -19.36 15.33
CA GLU A 157 -0.39 -19.87 15.63
C GLU A 157 0.64 -18.75 15.78
N HIS A 158 0.42 -17.61 15.12
CA HIS A 158 1.31 -16.44 15.13
C HIS A 158 0.51 -15.17 15.54
N PRO A 159 0.18 -15.00 16.83
CA PRO A 159 -0.53 -13.82 17.30
C PRO A 159 0.28 -12.54 17.01
N GLN A 160 -0.38 -11.54 16.43
CA GLN A 160 0.19 -10.21 16.21
C GLN A 160 -0.73 -9.15 16.82
N GLU A 161 -0.13 -8.06 17.29
CA GLU A 161 -0.85 -6.91 17.81
C GLU A 161 -1.39 -6.05 16.66
N HIS A 162 -2.49 -5.34 16.90
CA HIS A 162 -3.06 -4.36 15.95
C HIS A 162 -3.46 -4.89 14.55
N LEU A 163 -3.86 -6.16 14.45
CA LEU A 163 -4.41 -6.71 13.21
C LEU A 163 -5.80 -6.13 12.89
N PRO A 164 -6.08 -5.84 11.61
CA PRO A 164 -7.38 -5.31 11.22
C PRO A 164 -8.49 -6.37 11.22
N ASP A 165 -9.74 -5.92 11.33
CA ASP A 165 -10.94 -6.77 11.47
C ASP A 165 -11.18 -7.75 10.30
N PHE A 166 -10.58 -7.52 9.14
CA PHE A 166 -10.76 -8.34 7.93
C PHE A 166 -9.56 -9.24 7.62
N VAL A 167 -8.54 -9.29 8.49
CA VAL A 167 -7.28 -10.03 8.25
C VAL A 167 -7.51 -11.53 8.03
N ASP A 168 -8.63 -12.07 8.51
CA ASP A 168 -9.06 -13.45 8.30
C ASP A 168 -9.41 -13.75 6.83
N LYS A 169 -9.75 -12.73 6.04
CA LYS A 169 -10.23 -12.86 4.64
C LYS A 169 -9.13 -12.56 3.63
N TYR A 170 -8.36 -11.50 3.86
CA TYR A 170 -7.27 -11.06 2.98
C TYR A 170 -6.31 -10.15 3.76
N ILE A 171 -5.07 -10.08 3.29
CA ILE A 171 -4.04 -9.24 3.89
C ILE A 171 -3.62 -8.18 2.88
N ILE A 172 -3.49 -6.94 3.37
CA ILE A 172 -2.90 -5.83 2.61
C ILE A 172 -1.61 -5.43 3.30
N PHE A 173 -0.49 -5.72 2.64
CA PHE A 173 0.82 -5.20 2.98
C PHE A 173 1.04 -3.88 2.27
N ARG A 174 1.54 -2.87 2.98
CA ARG A 174 1.88 -1.55 2.41
C ARG A 174 3.34 -1.18 2.71
N ARG A 175 3.93 -0.41 1.80
CA ARG A 175 5.27 0.17 1.91
C ARG A 175 5.39 1.38 0.99
N GLY A 176 6.19 2.35 1.39
CA GLY A 176 6.47 3.62 0.74
C GLY A 176 5.37 4.63 1.00
N ASN A 177 5.77 5.83 1.39
CA ASN A 177 4.89 6.99 1.50
C ASN A 177 5.23 7.99 0.39
N GLY A 178 4.31 8.17 -0.54
CA GLY A 178 4.40 9.09 -1.66
C GLY A 178 3.30 10.15 -1.63
N ILE A 179 3.29 11.01 -2.64
CA ILE A 179 2.26 12.04 -2.83
C ILE A 179 1.78 11.98 -4.28
N ASP A 180 0.50 11.71 -4.49
CA ASP A 180 -0.15 11.86 -5.79
C ASP A 180 -0.68 13.29 -5.92
N LYS A 181 -0.45 13.91 -7.08
CA LYS A 181 -1.00 15.22 -7.43
C LYS A 181 -1.63 15.14 -8.80
N THR A 182 -2.93 15.32 -8.86
CA THR A 182 -3.67 15.37 -10.12
C THR A 182 -4.21 16.77 -10.34
N THR A 183 -3.93 17.35 -11.52
CA THR A 183 -4.43 18.68 -11.91
C THR A 183 -5.30 18.57 -13.14
N ASP A 184 -6.61 18.71 -12.95
CA ASP A 184 -7.58 18.66 -14.04
C ASP A 184 -8.74 19.64 -13.79
N PHE A 185 -9.64 19.74 -14.76
CA PHE A 185 -10.83 20.57 -14.66
C PHE A 185 -11.91 19.96 -13.76
N PHE A 186 -11.96 18.64 -13.60
CA PHE A 186 -12.91 17.93 -12.73
C PHE A 186 -14.37 18.40 -12.90
N TYR A 187 -14.82 18.59 -14.15
CA TYR A 187 -16.09 19.25 -14.43
C TYR A 187 -17.30 18.50 -13.86
N MET A 188 -17.34 17.17 -14.02
CA MET A 188 -18.48 16.36 -13.55
C MET A 188 -18.47 16.27 -12.02
N GLU A 189 -17.29 16.08 -11.42
CA GLU A 189 -17.09 15.96 -9.99
C GLU A 189 -17.45 17.27 -9.27
N LYS A 190 -17.12 18.42 -9.86
CA LYS A 190 -17.55 19.74 -9.36
C LYS A 190 -19.06 19.92 -9.39
N VAL A 191 -19.72 19.48 -10.48
CA VAL A 191 -21.18 19.55 -10.61
C VAL A 191 -21.84 18.66 -9.57
N ASP A 192 -21.37 17.43 -9.40
CA ASP A 192 -21.89 16.49 -8.40
C ASP A 192 -21.70 17.01 -6.97
N MET A 193 -20.56 17.63 -6.67
CA MET A 193 -20.32 18.29 -5.38
C MET A 193 -21.33 19.43 -5.11
N ILE A 194 -21.63 20.27 -6.12
CA ILE A 194 -22.62 21.34 -5.99
C ILE A 194 -24.01 20.76 -5.75
N ILE A 195 -24.40 19.74 -6.53
CA ILE A 195 -25.68 19.05 -6.38
C ILE A 195 -25.78 18.45 -4.97
N GLY A 196 -24.72 17.80 -4.49
CA GLY A 196 -24.65 17.21 -3.15
C GLY A 196 -24.82 18.25 -2.03
N ARG A 197 -24.18 19.43 -2.14
CA ARG A 197 -24.34 20.52 -1.17
C ARG A 197 -25.74 21.13 -1.19
N ILE A 198 -26.32 21.36 -2.37
CA ILE A 198 -27.70 21.86 -2.53
C ILE A 198 -28.71 20.84 -1.98
N TRP A 199 -28.50 19.56 -2.25
CA TRP A 199 -29.33 18.48 -1.75
C TRP A 199 -29.23 18.34 -0.23
N GLY A 200 -28.02 18.40 0.35
CA GLY A 200 -27.82 18.41 1.79
C GLY A 200 -28.50 19.61 2.46
N TRP A 201 -28.46 20.79 1.82
CA TRP A 201 -29.22 21.95 2.26
C TRP A 201 -30.73 21.73 2.22
N PHE A 202 -31.24 21.14 1.12
CA PHE A 202 -32.65 20.80 0.97
C PHE A 202 -33.14 19.76 2.00
N MET A 203 -32.33 18.74 2.28
CA MET A 203 -32.64 17.71 3.28
C MET A 203 -32.63 18.27 4.71
N ARG A 204 -31.69 19.17 5.03
CA ARG A 204 -31.67 19.90 6.32
C ARG A 204 -32.88 20.81 6.48
N LEU A 205 -33.28 21.50 5.40
CA LEU A 205 -34.45 22.37 5.39
C LEU A 205 -35.75 21.59 5.63
N THR A 206 -35.86 20.41 5.02
CA THR A 206 -37.06 19.56 5.12
C THR A 206 -37.06 18.62 6.34
N ARG A 207 -36.00 18.64 7.17
CA ARG A 207 -35.81 17.78 8.37
C ARG A 207 -35.88 16.27 8.11
N LEU A 208 -35.82 15.85 6.84
CA LEU A 208 -35.83 14.44 6.41
C LEU A 208 -34.53 13.69 6.75
N ASP A 209 -33.49 14.42 7.18
CA ASP A 209 -32.23 13.84 7.67
C ASP A 209 -32.42 12.85 8.85
N ARG A 210 -33.51 12.94 9.61
CA ARG A 210 -33.81 12.00 10.71
C ARG A 210 -34.23 10.60 10.26
N LEU A 211 -34.62 10.43 8.99
CA LEU A 211 -35.07 9.15 8.43
C LEU A 211 -33.94 8.37 7.74
N ARG A 212 -32.82 9.03 7.42
CA ARG A 212 -31.59 8.32 7.06
C ARG A 212 -31.00 7.77 8.35
N LYS A 213 -30.87 6.43 8.44
CA LYS A 213 -29.76 5.86 9.21
C LYS A 213 -28.52 6.53 8.67
N SER A 214 -27.90 7.41 9.46
CA SER A 214 -26.67 8.09 9.04
C SER A 214 -25.74 7.02 8.48
N PRO A 215 -25.13 7.21 7.29
CA PRO A 215 -23.92 6.46 7.00
C PRO A 215 -23.01 6.73 8.20
N ILE A 216 -22.40 5.68 8.74
CA ILE A 216 -21.56 5.72 9.93
C ILE A 216 -20.67 6.94 9.79
N HIS A 217 -20.99 7.99 10.54
CA HIS A 217 -20.12 9.13 10.66
C HIS A 217 -19.02 8.59 11.56
N HIS A 218 -18.01 7.96 10.96
CA HIS A 218 -16.74 7.81 11.64
C HIS A 218 -16.38 9.23 12.03
N LYS A 219 -16.43 9.50 13.34
CA LYS A 219 -15.93 10.75 13.90
C LYS A 219 -14.57 10.97 13.25
N LYS A 220 -14.27 12.20 12.81
CA LYS A 220 -12.89 12.61 12.51
C LYS A 220 -11.99 11.90 13.53
N PRO A 221 -10.95 11.14 13.11
CA PRO A 221 -10.05 10.50 14.05
C PRO A 221 -9.59 11.60 14.99
N ARG A 222 -10.08 11.53 16.24
CA ARG A 222 -9.52 12.35 17.30
C ARG A 222 -8.17 11.69 17.52
N HIS A 223 -7.10 12.43 17.27
CA HIS A 223 -5.78 12.08 17.78
C HIS A 223 -5.97 11.60 19.22
N LYS A 224 -5.88 10.28 19.41
CA LYS A 224 -5.67 9.74 20.74
C LYS A 224 -4.18 9.87 20.93
N GLU A 225 -3.79 10.89 21.68
CA GLU A 225 -2.53 10.80 22.39
C GLU A 225 -2.55 9.46 23.15
N PRO A 226 -1.53 8.61 23.00
CA PRO A 226 -1.44 7.37 23.76
C PRO A 226 -1.49 7.68 25.26
N PRO A 227 -2.03 6.77 26.08
CA PRO A 227 -2.09 6.96 27.51
C PRO A 227 -0.67 7.15 28.05
N LYS A 228 -0.43 8.29 28.71
CA LYS A 228 0.85 8.58 29.36
C LYS A 228 1.04 7.64 30.55
N GLU A 229 1.76 6.55 30.35
CA GLU A 229 2.49 5.89 31.42
C GLU A 229 3.86 6.59 31.51
N ASP A 230 4.34 6.85 32.73
CA ASP A 230 5.46 7.77 33.01
C ASP A 230 6.83 7.31 32.44
N ASP A 231 6.91 6.12 31.82
CA ASP A 231 8.11 5.57 31.18
C ASP A 231 8.15 5.80 29.63
N ASP A 232 7.05 6.26 29.00
CA ASP A 232 6.93 6.37 27.53
C ASP A 232 7.15 7.80 26.98
N GLU A 233 7.36 8.82 27.83
CA GLU A 233 7.46 10.22 27.34
C GLU A 233 8.69 10.47 26.47
N ASP A 234 9.79 9.73 26.66
CA ASP A 234 10.99 9.83 25.84
C ASP A 234 10.83 9.10 24.49
N GLU A 235 10.22 7.90 24.46
CA GLU A 235 9.92 7.17 23.20
C GLU A 235 8.90 7.93 22.33
N LEU A 236 7.85 8.47 22.95
CA LEU A 236 6.83 9.26 22.24
C LEU A 236 7.39 10.55 21.63
N GLN A 237 8.34 11.22 22.31
CA GLN A 237 9.03 12.39 21.76
C GLN A 237 9.90 12.03 20.55
N VAL A 238 10.62 10.90 20.62
CA VAL A 238 11.45 10.42 19.50
C VAL A 238 10.57 10.03 18.30
N GLU A 239 9.41 9.40 18.54
CA GLU A 239 8.44 9.08 17.49
C GLU A 239 7.77 10.31 16.87
N GLU A 240 7.56 11.39 17.65
CA GLU A 240 7.04 12.66 17.15
C GLU A 240 8.06 13.38 16.25
N GLU A 241 9.35 13.36 16.60
CA GLU A 241 10.43 13.93 15.75
C GLU A 241 10.64 13.17 14.43
N ARG A 242 10.28 11.88 14.42
CA ARG A 242 10.44 10.97 13.27
C ARG A 242 9.23 10.95 12.33
N ALA A 243 8.14 11.66 12.59
CA ALA A 243 6.97 11.66 11.72
C ALA A 243 6.96 12.78 10.68
N ASP A 244 6.46 12.48 9.48
CA ASP A 244 6.24 13.45 8.40
C ASP A 244 4.75 13.82 8.31
N TYR A 245 4.44 15.08 8.00
CA TYR A 245 3.07 15.59 7.93
C TYR A 245 2.72 16.00 6.51
N VAL A 246 1.64 15.44 5.95
CA VAL A 246 1.21 15.69 4.56
C VAL A 246 -0.20 16.26 4.51
N GLU A 247 -0.34 17.41 3.84
CA GLU A 247 -1.63 18.05 3.59
C GLU A 247 -2.40 17.32 2.47
N ARG A 248 -3.66 16.98 2.74
CA ARG A 248 -4.64 16.46 1.78
C ARG A 248 -5.44 17.60 1.19
N ILE A 249 -5.51 17.62 -0.13
CA ILE A 249 -6.25 18.63 -0.88
C ILE A 249 -7.30 17.89 -1.72
N ARG A 250 -8.54 17.87 -1.23
CA ARG A 250 -9.67 17.18 -1.88
C ARG A 250 -10.72 18.15 -2.38
N LEU A 251 -11.36 17.80 -3.50
CA LEU A 251 -12.44 18.59 -4.11
C LEU A 251 -13.58 18.89 -3.13
N GLU A 252 -13.97 17.90 -2.31
CA GLU A 252 -15.10 18.00 -1.38
C GLU A 252 -14.95 19.11 -0.33
N ASN A 253 -13.71 19.37 0.09
CA ASN A 253 -13.38 20.34 1.14
C ASN A 253 -13.00 21.71 0.57
N MET A 254 -12.96 21.88 -0.75
CA MET A 254 -12.62 23.16 -1.36
C MET A 254 -13.76 24.18 -1.26
N GLU A 255 -13.36 25.43 -1.09
CA GLU A 255 -14.26 26.57 -1.19
C GLU A 255 -14.69 26.76 -2.66
N ILE A 256 -16.00 26.80 -2.88
CA ILE A 256 -16.56 27.01 -4.22
C ILE A 256 -16.44 28.50 -4.55
N SER A 257 -15.58 28.83 -5.50
CA SER A 257 -15.55 30.12 -6.18
C SER A 257 -15.91 29.91 -7.64
N LEU A 258 -16.59 30.88 -8.26
CA LEU A 258 -16.91 30.85 -9.70
C LEU A 258 -15.65 30.69 -10.56
N SER A 259 -14.51 31.23 -10.10
CA SER A 259 -13.22 31.03 -10.76
C SER A 259 -12.70 29.60 -10.61
N ASN A 260 -12.90 28.97 -9.45
CA ASN A 260 -12.44 27.60 -9.18
C ASN A 260 -13.24 26.58 -10.02
N LEU A 261 -14.49 26.89 -10.38
CA LEU A 261 -15.31 26.00 -11.20
C LEU A 261 -14.81 25.90 -12.65
N VAL A 262 -14.33 27.00 -13.22
CA VAL A 262 -13.87 27.06 -14.62
C VAL A 262 -12.39 26.69 -14.76
N ASN A 263 -11.58 26.94 -13.73
CA ASN A 263 -10.14 26.69 -13.78
C ASN A 263 -9.79 25.24 -13.41
N LYS A 264 -8.59 24.82 -13.84
CA LYS A 264 -7.96 23.59 -13.36
C LYS A 264 -7.71 23.68 -11.85
N ILE A 265 -7.99 22.60 -11.17
CA ILE A 265 -7.76 22.44 -9.73
C ILE A 265 -6.74 21.33 -9.53
N THR A 266 -5.82 21.52 -8.60
CA THR A 266 -4.90 20.48 -8.15
C THR A 266 -5.48 19.82 -6.90
N ILE A 267 -5.70 18.52 -6.98
CA ILE A 267 -5.97 17.67 -5.81
C ILE A 267 -4.69 16.94 -5.42
N GLN A 268 -4.55 16.66 -4.13
CA GLN A 268 -3.38 16.01 -3.56
C GLN A 268 -3.81 15.00 -2.50
N GLU A 269 -3.22 13.81 -2.57
CA GLU A 269 -3.49 12.71 -1.64
C GLU A 269 -2.19 11.93 -1.37
N PRO A 270 -1.90 11.55 -0.12
CA PRO A 270 -0.80 10.64 0.16
C PRO A 270 -1.03 9.29 -0.51
N THR A 271 0.05 8.63 -0.94
CA THR A 271 0.00 7.31 -1.59
C THR A 271 0.82 6.30 -0.85
N PHE A 272 0.40 5.05 -0.90
CA PHE A 272 1.31 3.93 -0.68
C PHE A 272 2.08 3.65 -1.97
N ASP A 273 3.42 3.70 -1.94
CA ASP A 273 4.22 3.49 -3.16
C ASP A 273 4.14 2.05 -3.66
N LYS A 274 4.01 1.09 -2.74
CA LYS A 274 3.89 -0.34 -3.00
C LYS A 274 2.84 -0.95 -2.08
N ILE A 275 1.91 -1.70 -2.67
CA ILE A 275 0.92 -2.50 -1.93
C ILE A 275 0.98 -3.93 -2.43
N ILE A 276 0.94 -4.90 -1.51
CA ILE A 276 0.76 -6.31 -1.85
C ILE A 276 -0.50 -6.84 -1.19
N VAL A 277 -1.39 -7.40 -1.99
CA VAL A 277 -2.63 -8.00 -1.53
C VAL A 277 -2.53 -9.51 -1.64
N VAL A 278 -2.79 -10.20 -0.53
CA VAL A 278 -2.75 -11.67 -0.44
C VAL A 278 -4.14 -12.18 -0.07
N TYR A 279 -4.71 -13.08 -0.88
CA TYR A 279 -6.03 -13.63 -0.63
C TYR A 279 -6.23 -15.01 -1.27
N ARG A 280 -7.20 -15.77 -0.76
CA ARG A 280 -7.64 -17.05 -1.33
C ARG A 280 -9.15 -17.00 -1.62
N PRO A 281 -9.61 -17.35 -2.82
CA PRO A 281 -11.04 -17.49 -3.09
C PRO A 281 -11.67 -18.62 -2.26
N ALA A 282 -12.94 -18.46 -1.92
CA ALA A 282 -13.71 -19.50 -1.27
C ALA A 282 -13.88 -20.70 -2.21
N SER A 283 -13.74 -21.90 -1.64
CA SER A 283 -14.02 -23.14 -2.37
C SER A 283 -15.49 -23.21 -2.80
N THR A 284 -15.74 -23.73 -4.00
CA THR A 284 -17.10 -23.98 -4.50
C THR A 284 -17.48 -25.45 -4.28
N GLN A 285 -18.77 -25.78 -4.36
CA GLN A 285 -19.23 -27.18 -4.20
C GLN A 285 -18.57 -28.16 -5.19
N SER A 286 -18.10 -27.66 -6.33
CA SER A 286 -17.48 -28.46 -7.39
C SER A 286 -15.95 -28.45 -7.40
N LYS A 287 -15.30 -27.49 -6.74
CA LYS A 287 -13.84 -27.33 -6.77
C LYS A 287 -13.31 -26.75 -5.47
N THR A 288 -12.38 -27.49 -4.85
CA THR A 288 -11.59 -26.98 -3.72
C THR A 288 -10.56 -25.99 -4.25
N GLU A 289 -10.73 -24.71 -3.94
CA GLU A 289 -9.78 -23.67 -4.31
C GLU A 289 -8.67 -23.59 -3.26
N ARG A 290 -7.44 -23.87 -3.71
CA ARG A 290 -6.21 -23.82 -2.89
C ARG A 290 -5.23 -22.74 -3.38
N GLY A 291 -5.55 -22.10 -4.50
CA GLY A 291 -4.73 -21.04 -5.09
C GLY A 291 -4.69 -19.80 -4.20
N ILE A 292 -3.48 -19.33 -3.88
CA ILE A 292 -3.25 -18.12 -3.12
C ILE A 292 -2.81 -17.02 -4.10
N TYR A 293 -3.63 -15.99 -4.21
CA TYR A 293 -3.34 -14.84 -5.04
C TYR A 293 -2.45 -13.88 -4.28
N VAL A 294 -1.33 -13.50 -4.90
CA VAL A 294 -0.44 -12.43 -4.43
C VAL A 294 -0.43 -11.36 -5.52
N LYS A 295 -0.88 -10.14 -5.24
CA LYS A 295 -0.96 -9.07 -6.24
C LYS A 295 -0.14 -7.87 -5.79
N HIS A 296 0.72 -7.34 -6.67
CA HIS A 296 1.56 -6.19 -6.39
C HIS A 296 1.05 -4.96 -7.12
N PHE A 297 0.86 -3.87 -6.39
CA PHE A 297 0.43 -2.58 -6.88
C PHE A 297 1.44 -1.49 -6.54
N LYS A 298 1.43 -0.41 -7.31
CA LYS A 298 2.24 0.79 -7.07
C LYS A 298 1.41 2.05 -6.97
N GLN A 299 1.89 3.02 -6.19
CA GLN A 299 1.39 4.40 -6.14
C GLN A 299 -0.13 4.47 -5.99
N ILE A 300 -0.67 3.78 -4.98
CA ILE A 300 -2.09 3.75 -4.69
C ILE A 300 -2.41 4.89 -3.73
N PRO A 301 -3.27 5.85 -4.11
CA PRO A 301 -3.73 6.89 -3.19
C PRO A 301 -4.41 6.25 -1.98
N MET A 302 -4.15 6.77 -0.77
CA MET A 302 -4.74 6.23 0.46
C MET A 302 -6.27 6.27 0.41
N ALA A 303 -6.87 7.35 -0.11
CA ALA A 303 -8.32 7.43 -0.35
C ALA A 303 -8.85 6.41 -1.39
N ASP A 304 -8.02 5.92 -2.31
CA ASP A 304 -8.45 5.00 -3.38
C ASP A 304 -7.94 3.56 -3.14
N MET A 305 -7.71 3.15 -1.88
CA MET A 305 -7.35 1.76 -1.54
C MET A 305 -8.36 0.73 -2.04
N GLU A 306 -9.59 1.15 -2.31
CA GLU A 306 -10.61 0.31 -2.92
C GLU A 306 -10.17 -0.34 -4.25
N ILE A 307 -9.21 0.26 -4.96
CA ILE A 307 -8.62 -0.30 -6.19
C ILE A 307 -7.98 -1.67 -5.91
N VAL A 308 -7.32 -1.84 -4.77
CA VAL A 308 -6.54 -3.06 -4.48
C VAL A 308 -7.39 -4.18 -3.87
N LEU A 309 -8.61 -3.86 -3.43
CA LEU A 309 -9.48 -4.82 -2.75
C LEU A 309 -9.85 -6.01 -3.66
N PRO A 310 -9.78 -7.25 -3.12
CA PRO A 310 -10.17 -8.45 -3.86
C PRO A 310 -11.70 -8.57 -3.96
N GLU A 311 -12.18 -9.39 -4.91
CA GLU A 311 -13.60 -9.79 -5.05
C GLU A 311 -14.63 -8.69 -4.81
N LYS A 312 -14.50 -7.59 -5.57
CA LYS A 312 -15.37 -6.41 -5.46
C LYS A 312 -16.83 -6.73 -5.73
N LYS A 313 -17.74 -6.22 -4.91
CA LYS A 313 -19.19 -6.28 -5.20
C LYS A 313 -19.50 -5.44 -6.43
N ASN A 314 -20.42 -5.96 -7.26
CA ASN A 314 -20.93 -5.19 -8.39
C ASN A 314 -21.69 -3.96 -7.88
N PRO A 315 -21.43 -2.76 -8.44
CA PRO A 315 -22.12 -1.57 -8.02
C PRO A 315 -23.62 -1.71 -8.28
N SER A 316 -24.43 -1.51 -7.24
CA SER A 316 -25.88 -1.41 -7.36
C SER A 316 -26.27 -0.02 -7.87
N LEU A 317 -27.51 0.13 -8.35
CA LEU A 317 -28.10 1.44 -8.65
C LEU A 317 -27.87 2.39 -7.48
N THR A 318 -27.46 3.63 -7.77
CA THR A 318 -27.30 4.62 -6.72
C THR A 318 -28.67 4.90 -6.08
N PRO A 319 -28.74 5.27 -4.80
CA PRO A 319 -30.02 5.62 -4.17
C PRO A 319 -30.79 6.71 -4.92
N MET A 320 -30.07 7.60 -5.62
CA MET A 320 -30.67 8.67 -6.44
C MET A 320 -31.32 8.14 -7.72
N ASP A 321 -30.74 7.11 -8.34
CA ASP A 321 -31.34 6.43 -9.49
C ASP A 321 -32.66 5.75 -9.09
N TRP A 322 -32.69 5.15 -7.89
CA TRP A 322 -33.92 4.59 -7.31
C TRP A 322 -34.99 5.66 -7.05
N VAL A 323 -34.61 6.81 -6.50
CA VAL A 323 -35.54 7.92 -6.25
C VAL A 323 -36.07 8.49 -7.57
N SER A 324 -35.23 8.64 -8.59
CA SER A 324 -35.64 9.14 -9.91
C SER A 324 -36.52 8.13 -10.65
N PHE A 325 -36.22 6.84 -10.51
CA PHE A 325 -37.02 5.74 -11.03
C PHE A 325 -38.41 5.68 -10.36
N LEU A 326 -38.47 5.65 -9.03
CA LEU A 326 -39.73 5.67 -8.27
C LEU A 326 -40.51 6.97 -8.50
N GLY A 327 -39.82 8.11 -8.52
CA GLY A 327 -40.43 9.42 -8.75
C GLY A 327 -41.06 9.52 -10.14
N SER A 328 -40.36 9.08 -11.18
CA SER A 328 -40.89 9.07 -12.54
C SER A 328 -42.06 8.08 -12.71
N ALA A 329 -42.02 6.92 -12.04
CA ALA A 329 -43.12 5.97 -12.01
C ALA A 329 -44.37 6.55 -11.31
N ILE A 330 -44.19 7.25 -10.19
CA ILE A 330 -45.28 7.91 -9.45
C ILE A 330 -45.88 9.04 -10.29
N VAL A 331 -45.05 9.92 -10.87
CA VAL A 331 -45.52 11.00 -11.76
C VAL A 331 -46.27 10.43 -12.96
N GLY A 332 -45.74 9.37 -13.58
CA GLY A 332 -46.40 8.65 -14.67
C GLY A 332 -47.76 8.09 -14.26
N LEU A 333 -47.85 7.45 -13.09
CA LEU A 333 -49.09 6.89 -12.55
C LEU A 333 -50.13 7.97 -12.27
N VAL A 334 -49.73 9.07 -11.63
CA VAL A 334 -50.61 10.23 -11.34
C VAL A 334 -51.12 10.85 -12.63
N ALA A 335 -50.26 10.98 -13.65
CA ALA A 335 -50.67 11.51 -14.95
C ALA A 335 -51.69 10.59 -15.66
N VAL A 336 -51.53 9.26 -15.56
CA VAL A 336 -52.49 8.30 -16.12
C VAL A 336 -53.83 8.35 -15.39
N VAL A 337 -53.82 8.35 -14.05
CA VAL A 337 -55.05 8.42 -13.24
C VAL A 337 -55.80 9.74 -13.47
N GLY A 338 -55.08 10.88 -13.46
CA GLY A 338 -55.69 12.18 -13.76
C GLY A 338 -56.23 12.28 -15.19
N SER A 339 -55.67 11.53 -16.14
CA SER A 339 -56.20 11.47 -17.52
C SER A 339 -57.46 10.61 -17.63
N LEU A 340 -57.66 9.64 -16.73
CA LEU A 340 -58.87 8.80 -16.68
C LEU A 340 -60.06 9.50 -16.02
N GLU A 341 -59.80 10.47 -15.13
CA GLU A 341 -60.85 11.29 -14.49
C GLU A 341 -61.40 12.39 -15.41
N MET A 342 -60.76 12.63 -16.56
CA MET A 342 -61.25 13.58 -17.57
C MET A 342 -62.47 12.99 -18.31
N PRO A 343 -63.55 13.77 -18.54
CA PRO A 343 -64.81 13.28 -19.10
C PRO A 343 -64.74 12.80 -20.56
N LYS A 344 -63.60 12.97 -21.23
CA LYS A 344 -63.26 12.35 -22.52
C LYS A 344 -61.84 11.81 -22.45
N ALA A 345 -61.68 10.61 -21.90
CA ALA A 345 -60.40 9.92 -21.92
C ALA A 345 -60.01 9.61 -23.38
N ASP A 346 -58.97 10.26 -23.88
CA ASP A 346 -58.39 9.98 -25.19
C ASP A 346 -57.33 8.88 -25.06
N LEU A 347 -57.60 7.74 -25.69
CA LEU A 347 -56.70 6.57 -25.72
C LEU A 347 -55.30 6.92 -26.22
N TRP A 348 -55.17 7.93 -27.10
CA TRP A 348 -53.88 8.41 -27.59
C TRP A 348 -53.05 9.13 -26.53
N VAL A 349 -53.71 9.86 -25.62
CA VAL A 349 -53.03 10.57 -24.52
C VAL A 349 -52.47 9.57 -23.51
N ILE A 350 -53.24 8.53 -23.19
CA ILE A 350 -52.79 7.44 -22.30
C ILE A 350 -51.59 6.72 -22.92
N PHE A 351 -51.66 6.41 -24.22
CA PHE A 351 -50.55 5.78 -24.93
C PHE A 351 -49.28 6.67 -24.94
N ALA A 352 -49.43 7.99 -25.14
CA ALA A 352 -48.31 8.94 -25.09
C ALA A 352 -47.65 9.00 -23.70
N ILE A 353 -48.45 9.04 -22.63
CA ILE A 353 -47.94 9.03 -21.25
C ILE A 353 -47.22 7.70 -20.97
N LEU A 354 -47.82 6.57 -21.33
CA LEU A 354 -47.23 5.25 -21.11
C LEU A 354 -45.91 5.09 -21.89
N SER A 355 -45.88 5.52 -23.16
CA SER A 355 -44.67 5.53 -23.99
C SER A 355 -43.57 6.39 -23.39
N THR A 356 -43.93 7.54 -22.81
CA THR A 356 -42.99 8.44 -22.12
C THR A 356 -42.38 7.79 -20.88
N VAL A 357 -43.20 7.12 -20.06
CA VAL A 357 -42.73 6.39 -18.86
C VAL A 357 -41.82 5.22 -19.25
N ILE A 358 -42.21 4.42 -20.25
CA ILE A 358 -41.39 3.31 -20.75
C ILE A 358 -40.07 3.82 -21.32
N GLY A 359 -40.10 4.90 -22.11
CA GLY A 359 -38.90 5.54 -22.66
C GLY A 359 -37.97 6.07 -21.57
N TYR A 360 -38.52 6.64 -20.49
CA TYR A 360 -37.73 7.11 -19.35
C TYR A 360 -37.13 5.95 -18.55
N CYS A 361 -37.88 4.87 -18.32
CA CYS A 361 -37.36 3.64 -17.70
C CYS A 361 -36.22 3.04 -18.54
N ALA A 362 -36.40 2.98 -19.87
CA ALA A 362 -35.36 2.52 -20.79
C ALA A 362 -34.12 3.43 -20.74
N LYS A 363 -34.30 4.76 -20.68
CA LYS A 363 -33.20 5.71 -20.50
C LYS A 363 -32.43 5.44 -19.20
N ILE A 364 -33.11 5.25 -18.07
CA ILE A 364 -32.47 4.94 -16.78
C ILE A 364 -31.66 3.64 -16.89
N TYR A 365 -32.26 2.58 -17.46
CA TYR A 365 -31.57 1.30 -17.64
C TYR A 365 -30.32 1.42 -18.54
N LEU A 366 -30.45 2.08 -19.69
CA LEU A 366 -29.32 2.30 -20.60
C LEU A 366 -28.23 3.18 -19.97
N THR A 367 -28.62 4.19 -19.19
CA THR A 367 -27.69 5.04 -18.44
C THR A 367 -26.96 4.22 -17.39
N PHE A 368 -27.65 3.34 -16.67
CA PHE A 368 -27.05 2.42 -15.72
C PHE A 368 -26.04 1.47 -16.41
N GLN A 369 -26.40 0.90 -17.56
CA GLN A 369 -25.49 0.06 -18.34
C GLN A 369 -24.25 0.83 -18.83
N ALA A 370 -24.42 2.06 -19.29
CA ALA A 370 -23.32 2.94 -19.69
C ALA A 370 -22.40 3.26 -18.49
N ASN A 371 -22.97 3.58 -17.33
CA ASN A 371 -22.24 3.84 -16.10
C ASN A 371 -21.49 2.59 -15.62
N MET A 372 -22.11 1.41 -15.69
CA MET A 372 -21.45 0.13 -15.36
C MET A 372 -20.29 -0.16 -16.31
N THR A 373 -20.44 0.14 -17.61
CA THR A 373 -19.35 -0.03 -18.59
C THR A 373 -18.20 0.94 -18.32
N ALA A 374 -18.51 2.21 -18.05
CA ALA A 374 -17.52 3.20 -17.66
C ALA A 374 -16.78 2.79 -16.37
N TYR A 375 -17.50 2.25 -15.39
CA TYR A 375 -16.94 1.68 -14.16
C TYR A 375 -15.96 0.55 -14.44
N GLN A 376 -16.36 -0.45 -15.23
CA GLN A 376 -15.48 -1.58 -15.58
C GLN A 376 -14.22 -1.10 -16.32
N ASN A 377 -14.36 -0.12 -17.20
CA ASN A 377 -13.24 0.48 -17.91
C ASN A 377 -12.29 1.23 -16.96
N LEU A 378 -12.81 1.99 -15.99
CA LEU A 378 -12.00 2.70 -14.99
C LEU A 378 -11.22 1.72 -14.12
N ILE A 379 -11.87 0.66 -13.62
CA ILE A 379 -11.18 -0.36 -12.82
C ILE A 379 -10.13 -1.08 -13.66
N THR A 380 -10.47 -1.49 -14.88
CA THR A 380 -9.53 -2.21 -15.76
C THR A 380 -8.31 -1.34 -16.07
N LYS A 381 -8.53 -0.05 -16.38
CA LYS A 381 -7.46 0.90 -16.63
C LYS A 381 -6.62 1.14 -15.37
N SER A 382 -7.26 1.36 -14.22
CA SER A 382 -6.56 1.56 -12.95
C SER A 382 -5.74 0.33 -12.56
N MET A 383 -6.27 -0.87 -12.76
CA MET A 383 -5.52 -2.11 -12.54
C MET A 383 -4.35 -2.22 -13.51
N TYR A 384 -4.54 -1.92 -14.79
CA TYR A 384 -3.45 -1.96 -15.77
C TYR A 384 -2.33 -0.96 -15.45
N ASP A 385 -2.68 0.25 -15.05
CA ASP A 385 -1.70 1.31 -14.78
C ASP A 385 -0.98 1.10 -13.44
N LYS A 386 -1.68 0.57 -12.43
CA LYS A 386 -1.21 0.49 -11.04
C LYS A 386 -0.77 -0.91 -10.60
N GLN A 387 -1.23 -1.99 -11.23
CA GLN A 387 -0.75 -3.34 -10.92
C GLN A 387 0.62 -3.55 -11.57
N LEU A 388 1.62 -3.83 -10.75
CA LEU A 388 2.99 -4.12 -11.19
C LEU A 388 3.13 -5.57 -11.65
N ASP A 389 2.63 -6.51 -10.85
CA ASP A 389 2.82 -7.94 -11.09
C ASP A 389 1.77 -8.77 -10.31
N SER A 390 1.79 -10.08 -10.50
CA SER A 390 0.99 -11.05 -9.75
C SER A 390 1.71 -12.39 -9.57
N GLY A 391 1.36 -13.09 -8.50
CA GLY A 391 1.84 -14.42 -8.17
C GLY A 391 3.36 -14.51 -8.12
N ARG A 392 3.92 -15.43 -8.89
CA ARG A 392 5.36 -15.72 -8.92
C ARG A 392 6.22 -14.48 -9.22
N GLY A 393 5.78 -13.61 -10.12
CA GLY A 393 6.51 -12.40 -10.47
C GLY A 393 6.61 -11.39 -9.32
N THR A 394 5.53 -11.26 -8.54
CA THR A 394 5.53 -10.46 -7.31
C THR A 394 6.56 -10.96 -6.29
N LEU A 395 6.61 -12.27 -6.05
CA LEU A 395 7.55 -12.85 -5.09
C LEU A 395 9.00 -12.66 -5.54
N LEU A 396 9.31 -12.83 -6.83
CA LEU A 396 10.66 -12.58 -7.35
C LEU A 396 11.08 -11.11 -7.18
N HIS A 397 10.16 -10.19 -7.42
CA HIS A 397 10.42 -8.76 -7.21
C HIS A 397 10.65 -8.42 -5.74
N LEU A 398 9.87 -9.01 -4.83
CA LEU A 398 10.08 -8.88 -3.38
C LEU A 398 11.44 -9.41 -2.94
N CYS A 399 11.82 -10.59 -3.44
CA CYS A 399 13.10 -11.22 -3.13
C CYS A 399 14.27 -10.31 -3.54
N ASP A 400 14.25 -9.72 -4.73
CA ASP A 400 15.27 -8.74 -5.12
C ASP A 400 15.19 -7.48 -4.23
N ASP A 401 13.99 -6.94 -3.98
CA ASP A 401 13.80 -5.78 -3.10
C ASP A 401 14.42 -5.98 -1.71
N VAL A 402 14.24 -7.14 -1.06
CA VAL A 402 14.90 -7.50 0.21
C VAL A 402 16.41 -7.36 0.05
N VAL A 403 17.00 -8.10 -0.90
CA VAL A 403 18.46 -8.11 -1.08
C VAL A 403 19.01 -6.71 -1.33
N GLN A 404 18.30 -5.87 -2.10
CA GLN A 404 18.74 -4.50 -2.34
C GLN A 404 18.73 -3.66 -1.05
N GLN A 405 17.69 -3.73 -0.22
CA GLN A 405 17.63 -2.99 1.05
C GLN A 405 18.71 -3.46 2.01
N GLU A 406 18.79 -4.76 2.22
CA GLU A 406 19.72 -5.41 3.14
C GLU A 406 21.18 -5.08 2.83
N VAL A 407 21.54 -5.09 1.54
CA VAL A 407 22.88 -4.71 1.09
C VAL A 407 23.16 -3.23 1.34
N LYS A 408 22.18 -2.33 1.16
CA LYS A 408 22.37 -0.89 1.41
C LYS A 408 22.61 -0.63 2.90
N GLU A 409 21.82 -1.23 3.77
CA GLU A 409 21.94 -1.08 5.23
C GLU A 409 23.29 -1.61 5.74
N VAL A 410 23.71 -2.79 5.28
CA VAL A 410 25.02 -3.37 5.62
C VAL A 410 26.18 -2.48 5.14
N ILE A 411 26.10 -1.95 3.93
CA ILE A 411 27.15 -1.06 3.37
C ILE A 411 27.24 0.26 4.15
N ILE A 412 26.11 0.91 4.43
CA ILE A 412 26.07 2.17 5.17
C ILE A 412 26.60 1.96 6.60
N SER A 413 26.13 0.93 7.29
CA SER A 413 26.56 0.62 8.66
C SER A 413 28.07 0.38 8.74
N TYR A 414 28.62 -0.41 7.80
CA TYR A 414 30.07 -0.63 7.73
C TYR A 414 30.84 0.66 7.45
N PHE A 415 30.33 1.48 6.51
CA PHE A 415 30.96 2.75 6.14
C PHE A 415 31.06 3.70 7.34
N ILE A 416 29.99 3.84 8.13
CA ILE A 416 29.99 4.67 9.34
C ILE A 416 31.00 4.15 10.37
N LEU A 417 31.01 2.84 10.65
CA LEU A 417 31.97 2.25 11.60
C LEU A 417 33.42 2.43 11.15
N MET A 418 33.67 2.41 9.84
CA MET A 418 35.00 2.61 9.26
C MET A 418 35.47 4.06 9.37
N GLU A 419 34.62 5.04 9.05
CA GLU A 419 34.99 6.47 9.03
C GLU A 419 34.93 7.12 10.42
N GLN A 420 33.94 6.76 11.23
CA GLN A 420 33.65 7.41 12.52
C GLN A 420 34.03 6.56 13.74
N GLY A 421 34.53 5.34 13.52
CA GLY A 421 35.00 4.44 14.57
C GLY A 421 33.87 3.77 15.35
N LYS A 422 34.14 3.47 16.62
CA LYS A 422 33.24 2.66 17.44
C LYS A 422 31.94 3.40 17.77
N ALA A 423 30.82 2.69 17.75
CA ALA A 423 29.50 3.24 18.05
C ALA A 423 28.65 2.26 18.87
N THR A 424 27.77 2.78 19.72
CA THR A 424 26.64 1.99 20.23
C THR A 424 25.63 1.74 19.11
N LEU A 425 24.61 0.92 19.36
CA LEU A 425 23.56 0.65 18.39
C LEU A 425 22.80 1.93 18.02
N GLU A 426 22.32 2.68 19.01
CA GLU A 426 21.61 3.96 18.85
C GLU A 426 22.49 5.03 18.17
N ASP A 427 23.76 5.14 18.58
CA ASP A 427 24.69 6.06 17.94
C ASP A 427 24.88 5.72 16.46
N LEU A 428 24.96 4.43 16.14
CA LEU A 428 25.16 3.97 14.76
C LEU A 428 23.91 4.26 13.93
N ASP A 429 22.72 4.01 14.47
CA ASP A 429 21.44 4.34 13.85
C ASP A 429 21.36 5.81 13.43
N MET A 430 21.54 6.71 14.41
CA MET A 430 21.50 8.16 14.17
C MET A 430 22.56 8.62 13.16
N ARG A 431 23.77 8.03 13.18
CA ARG A 431 24.83 8.37 12.23
C ARG A 431 24.50 7.88 10.82
N CYS A 432 23.88 6.71 10.68
CA CYS A 432 23.42 6.18 9.40
C CYS A 432 22.31 7.08 8.82
N GLU A 433 21.30 7.44 9.60
CA GLU A 433 20.24 8.37 9.20
C GLU A 433 20.80 9.75 8.83
N GLY A 434 21.72 10.27 9.66
CA GLY A 434 22.43 11.53 9.42
C GLY A 434 23.17 11.53 8.07
N LEU A 435 23.94 10.47 7.80
CA LEU A 435 24.63 10.31 6.51
C LEU A 435 23.65 10.27 5.34
N ILE A 436 22.54 9.53 5.48
CA ILE A 436 21.55 9.42 4.41
C ILE A 436 20.93 10.79 4.11
N LYS A 437 20.64 11.56 5.15
CA LYS A 437 20.07 12.90 5.05
C LYS A 437 21.05 13.91 4.45
N GLU A 438 22.29 13.91 4.90
CA GLU A 438 23.32 14.85 4.44
C GLU A 438 23.72 14.60 2.97
N GLU A 439 23.97 13.35 2.60
CA GLU A 439 24.53 13.01 1.27
C GLU A 439 23.44 12.81 0.20
N PHE A 440 22.23 12.40 0.60
CA PHE A 440 21.16 12.08 -0.36
C PHE A 440 19.91 12.94 -0.23
N GLY A 441 19.79 13.74 0.84
CA GLY A 441 18.62 14.61 1.07
C GLY A 441 17.35 13.84 1.42
N VAL A 442 17.51 12.62 1.95
CA VAL A 442 16.40 11.71 2.27
C VAL A 442 16.31 11.54 3.78
N SER A 443 15.10 11.60 4.34
CA SER A 443 14.84 11.20 5.72
C SER A 443 14.17 9.83 5.71
N CYS A 444 14.75 8.85 6.40
CA CYS A 444 14.19 7.53 6.60
C CYS A 444 14.56 7.05 8.00
N ASN A 445 13.80 6.09 8.54
CA ASN A 445 14.22 5.33 9.71
C ASN A 445 15.28 4.32 9.26
N PHE A 446 16.37 4.11 9.99
CA PHE A 446 17.37 3.11 9.59
C PHE A 446 17.19 1.81 10.40
N ASP A 447 17.31 0.64 9.77
CA ASP A 447 17.30 -0.64 10.48
C ASP A 447 18.76 -1.05 10.78
N VAL A 448 19.27 -0.51 11.89
CA VAL A 448 20.65 -0.79 12.31
C VAL A 448 20.82 -2.19 12.89
N ASP A 449 19.80 -2.71 13.57
CA ASP A 449 19.85 -3.98 14.29
C ASP A 449 20.19 -5.14 13.36
N ASP A 450 19.42 -5.27 12.27
CA ASP A 450 19.60 -6.36 11.35
C ASP A 450 20.86 -6.17 10.48
N ALA A 451 21.23 -4.92 10.18
CA ALA A 451 22.46 -4.60 9.45
C ALA A 451 23.70 -5.07 10.23
N VAL A 452 23.74 -4.79 11.53
CA VAL A 452 24.87 -5.14 12.39
C VAL A 452 24.98 -6.64 12.61
N ILE A 453 23.85 -7.34 12.80
CA ILE A 453 23.83 -8.81 12.89
C ILE A 453 24.45 -9.44 11.63
N LYS A 454 24.14 -8.91 10.45
CA LYS A 454 24.74 -9.39 9.19
C LYS A 454 26.23 -9.09 9.11
N LEU A 455 26.66 -7.91 9.55
CA LEU A 455 28.08 -7.55 9.60
C LEU A 455 28.88 -8.45 10.57
N GLU A 456 28.27 -8.84 11.70
CA GLU A 456 28.84 -9.83 12.63
C GLU A 456 28.90 -11.23 11.99
N LYS A 457 27.83 -11.65 11.30
CA LYS A 457 27.81 -12.93 10.53
C LYS A 457 28.85 -12.97 9.41
N LEU A 458 29.13 -11.84 8.77
CA LEU A 458 30.21 -11.69 7.79
C LEU A 458 31.61 -11.73 8.45
N GLY A 459 31.69 -11.63 9.78
CA GLY A 459 32.93 -11.63 10.54
C GLY A 459 33.76 -10.34 10.40
N ILE A 460 33.16 -9.26 9.88
CA ILE A 460 33.86 -7.99 9.62
C ILE A 460 33.57 -6.91 10.68
N VAL A 461 32.60 -7.17 11.56
CA VAL A 461 32.28 -6.35 12.74
C VAL A 461 32.27 -7.21 14.00
N SER A 462 32.60 -6.61 15.14
CA SER A 462 32.55 -7.24 16.46
C SER A 462 32.17 -6.22 17.52
N ARG A 463 31.74 -6.70 18.69
CA ARG A 463 31.43 -5.89 19.88
C ARG A 463 32.61 -5.83 20.84
N ASP A 464 32.85 -4.66 21.42
CA ASP A 464 33.78 -4.51 22.53
C ASP A 464 33.14 -4.93 23.86
N THR A 465 33.92 -4.91 24.95
CA THR A 465 33.45 -5.32 26.30
C THR A 465 32.36 -4.41 26.88
N ILE A 466 32.09 -3.26 26.26
CA ILE A 466 31.09 -2.27 26.68
C ILE A 466 29.91 -2.26 25.68
N GLY A 467 29.87 -3.21 24.73
CA GLY A 467 28.76 -3.36 23.78
C GLY A 467 28.84 -2.46 22.54
N ARG A 468 29.96 -1.74 22.31
CA ARG A 468 30.11 -0.91 21.10
C ARG A 468 30.62 -1.72 19.92
N PHE A 469 30.04 -1.48 18.76
CA PHE A 469 30.44 -2.09 17.51
C PHE A 469 31.69 -1.45 16.95
N TYR A 470 32.56 -2.26 16.37
CA TYR A 470 33.74 -1.80 15.63
C TYR A 470 33.99 -2.74 14.44
N CYS A 471 34.48 -2.18 13.33
CA CYS A 471 34.82 -2.95 12.13
C CYS A 471 36.32 -3.23 12.02
N VAL A 472 36.67 -4.25 11.23
CA VAL A 472 38.05 -4.48 10.80
C VAL A 472 38.42 -3.54 9.65
N SER A 473 39.71 -3.36 9.35
CA SER A 473 40.16 -2.58 8.19
C SER A 473 39.62 -3.14 6.86
N LEU A 474 39.42 -2.29 5.85
CA LEU A 474 38.93 -2.67 4.50
C LEU A 474 39.62 -3.88 3.88
N LYS A 475 40.96 -3.94 3.95
CA LYS A 475 41.74 -5.07 3.43
C LYS A 475 41.39 -6.36 4.14
N ARG A 476 41.37 -6.31 5.47
CA ARG A 476 41.01 -7.45 6.31
C ARG A 476 39.55 -7.88 6.09
N ALA A 477 38.62 -6.93 5.94
CA ALA A 477 37.22 -7.24 5.64
C ALA A 477 37.09 -7.98 4.30
N ASN A 478 37.76 -7.50 3.26
CA ASN A 478 37.84 -8.19 1.98
C ASN A 478 38.42 -9.61 2.13
N ASP A 479 39.51 -9.78 2.88
CA ASP A 479 40.15 -11.08 3.09
C ASP A 479 39.25 -12.06 3.84
N ILE A 480 38.49 -11.58 4.84
CA ILE A 480 37.55 -12.40 5.63
C ILE A 480 36.39 -12.89 4.78
N ILE A 481 35.75 -12.01 4.01
CA ILE A 481 34.65 -12.43 3.11
C ILE A 481 35.19 -13.32 1.99
N GLY A 482 36.42 -13.09 1.56
CA GLY A 482 37.08 -13.91 0.56
C GLY A 482 36.56 -13.66 -0.85
N MET A 483 36.93 -14.56 -1.77
CA MET A 483 36.62 -14.45 -3.18
C MET A 483 35.21 -14.98 -3.46
N THR A 484 34.39 -14.20 -4.18
CA THR A 484 33.02 -14.60 -4.52
C THR A 484 32.96 -15.40 -5.82
N THR A 485 31.86 -16.14 -6.02
CA THR A 485 31.61 -16.90 -7.25
C THR A 485 31.56 -15.99 -8.49
N GLU A 486 31.04 -14.77 -8.37
CA GLU A 486 31.07 -13.80 -9.48
C GLU A 486 32.50 -13.40 -9.86
N GLU A 487 33.37 -13.14 -8.87
CA GLU A 487 34.77 -12.82 -9.13
C GLU A 487 35.47 -13.99 -9.85
N LEU A 488 35.11 -15.24 -9.53
CA LEU A 488 35.64 -16.44 -10.20
C LEU A 488 35.18 -16.51 -11.65
N VAL A 489 33.89 -16.26 -11.91
CA VAL A 489 33.31 -16.27 -13.26
C VAL A 489 33.91 -15.17 -14.13
N ILE A 490 34.10 -13.96 -13.59
CA ILE A 490 34.73 -12.86 -14.32
C ILE A 490 36.18 -13.20 -14.66
N LYS A 491 36.95 -13.75 -13.71
CA LYS A 491 38.32 -14.18 -13.99
C LYS A 491 38.37 -15.27 -15.06
N ALA A 492 37.44 -16.23 -15.04
CA ALA A 492 37.37 -17.28 -16.05
C ALA A 492 37.09 -16.72 -17.45
N LYS A 493 36.16 -15.76 -17.59
CA LYS A 493 35.85 -15.10 -18.86
C LYS A 493 37.02 -14.25 -19.39
N LEU A 494 37.65 -13.47 -18.53
CA LEU A 494 38.82 -12.68 -18.93
C LEU A 494 40.03 -13.57 -19.28
N GLY A 495 40.13 -14.74 -18.64
CA GLY A 495 41.13 -15.75 -18.97
C GLY A 495 40.89 -16.45 -20.31
N SER A 496 39.64 -16.58 -20.76
CA SER A 496 39.30 -17.15 -22.07
C SER A 496 39.42 -16.16 -23.23
N ASP A 497 39.31 -14.85 -22.98
CA ASP A 497 39.48 -13.81 -24.01
C ASP A 497 40.97 -13.48 -24.29
N ALA A 498 41.88 -13.95 -23.42
CA ALA A 498 43.33 -13.78 -23.55
C ALA A 498 44.05 -15.00 -24.17
N SER A 499 43.30 -16.03 -24.54
CA SER A 499 43.74 -17.26 -25.21
C SER A 499 43.08 -17.40 -26.58
#